data_AF-A0A2D3RJD4-F1
#
_entry.id   AF-A0A2D3RJD4-F1
#
_cell.length_a   1.000
_cell.length_b   1.000
_cell.length_c   1.000
_cell.angle_alpha   90.00
_cell.angle_beta   90.00
_cell.angle_gamma   90.00
#
_symmetry.space_group_name_H-M   'P 1'
#
loop_
_entity.id
_entity.type
_entity.pdbx_description
1 polymer ?
#
loop_
_entity_poly.entity_id
_entity_poly.type
_entity_poly.pdbx_seq_one_letter_code
_entity_poly.pdbx_strand_id
1 'polypeptide(L)'
;MSSVPLLGPRLSILEALMVVIPRMQKYEDDLRDQWQSRGHRVEWVRMLRLVRDMARAVEQNITVVSGEIHLATRAVMELGEGLRIDQLVASGIAHRAPPRAWARFLGSLAQLGEAPLSQNPIRIRPLPGQHGCYVAQRNYLVLERRLDTWLANWELEDSGLTPPLRL
;
A
#
# COMPACT_ATOMS: atom_id res chain seq x y z
N MET A 1 -9.76 -0.19 10.10
CA MET A 1 -8.77 0.70 9.47
C MET A 1 -7.43 0.40 10.12
N SER A 2 -6.35 0.29 9.34
CA SER A 2 -5.00 0.07 9.85
C SER A 2 -4.19 1.36 9.69
N SER A 3 -3.41 1.75 10.69
CA SER A 3 -2.49 2.90 10.54
C SER A 3 -1.30 2.58 9.63
N VAL A 4 -1.05 1.30 9.37
CA VAL A 4 0.10 0.78 8.62
C VAL A 4 -0.42 -0.07 7.46
N PRO A 5 0.03 0.14 6.20
CA PRO A 5 -0.34 -0.70 5.06
C PRO A 5 -0.02 -2.18 5.30
N LEU A 6 -1.01 -3.05 5.09
CA LEU A 6 -0.83 -4.50 5.19
C LEU A 6 -0.14 -5.06 3.95
N LEU A 7 -0.48 -4.53 2.77
CA LEU A 7 0.17 -4.85 1.51
C LEU A 7 1.11 -3.70 1.12
N GLY A 8 2.39 -3.99 0.98
CA GLY A 8 3.42 -3.00 0.68
C GLY A 8 4.63 -3.61 -0.03
N PRO A 9 5.60 -2.78 -0.42
CA PRO A 9 6.83 -3.25 -1.04
C PRO A 9 7.74 -3.89 0.03
N ARG A 10 8.75 -4.63 -0.43
CA ARG A 10 9.75 -5.20 0.47
C ARG A 10 10.67 -4.11 1.03
N LEU A 11 10.32 -3.57 2.19
CA LEU A 11 11.09 -2.52 2.87
C LEU A 11 12.47 -2.98 3.33
N SER A 12 12.71 -4.28 3.40
CA SER A 12 14.03 -4.85 3.70
C SER A 12 15.16 -4.40 2.76
N ILE A 13 14.83 -3.96 1.54
CA ILE A 13 15.80 -3.38 0.59
C ILE A 13 16.08 -1.91 0.95
N LEU A 14 15.04 -1.20 1.40
CA LEU A 14 15.10 0.19 1.85
C LEU A 14 15.92 0.30 3.14
N GLU A 15 15.67 -0.59 4.11
CA GLU A 15 16.46 -0.71 5.34
C GLU A 15 17.95 -0.89 5.05
N ALA A 16 18.31 -1.78 4.11
CA ALA A 16 19.70 -2.04 3.76
C ALA A 16 20.40 -0.83 3.13
N LEU A 17 19.67 -0.03 2.34
CA LEU A 17 20.17 1.21 1.74
C LEU A 17 20.34 2.33 2.77
N MET A 18 19.46 2.41 3.78
CA MET A 18 19.50 3.46 4.80
C MET A 18 20.64 3.25 5.80
N VAL A 19 20.99 2.00 6.14
CA VAL A 19 22.20 1.70 6.94
C VAL A 19 23.47 2.28 6.30
N VAL A 20 23.48 2.43 4.98
CA VAL A 20 24.61 2.97 4.21
C VAL A 20 24.58 4.51 4.12
N ILE A 21 23.44 5.17 4.37
CA ILE A 21 23.27 6.62 4.20
C ILE A 21 22.90 7.28 5.57
N PRO A 22 23.87 7.89 6.28
CA PRO A 22 23.70 8.33 7.68
C PRO A 22 22.63 9.41 7.94
N ARG A 23 22.13 10.10 6.91
CA ARG A 23 21.14 11.20 7.04
C ARG A 23 19.68 10.72 7.08
N MET A 24 19.41 9.42 7.10
CA MET A 24 18.05 8.86 7.00
C MET A 24 17.46 8.33 8.31
N GLN A 25 18.07 8.59 9.48
CA GLN A 25 17.66 8.03 10.78
C GLN A 25 16.17 8.21 11.11
N LYS A 26 15.56 9.36 10.79
CA LYS A 26 14.12 9.58 11.01
C LYS A 26 13.23 8.67 10.15
N TYR A 27 13.65 8.40 8.92
CA TYR A 27 12.93 7.47 8.03
C TYR A 27 13.16 6.01 8.42
N GLU A 28 14.30 5.70 9.07
CA GLU A 28 14.62 4.36 9.53
C GLU A 28 13.65 3.87 10.61
N ASP A 29 13.33 4.72 11.59
CA ASP A 29 12.36 4.38 12.63
C ASP A 29 10.94 4.18 12.04
N ASP A 30 10.48 5.11 11.19
CA ASP A 30 9.18 5.01 10.52
C ASP A 30 9.03 3.73 9.68
N LEU A 31 10.13 3.25 9.09
CA LEU A 31 10.14 2.03 8.26
C LEU A 31 10.22 0.75 9.09
N ARG A 32 10.81 0.81 10.28
CA ARG A 32 10.85 -0.33 11.20
C ARG A 32 9.48 -0.65 11.78
N ASP A 33 8.62 0.36 11.96
CA ASP A 33 7.25 0.20 12.45
C ASP A 33 6.28 -0.41 11.42
N GLN A 34 6.73 -0.58 10.17
CA GLN A 34 5.92 -1.13 9.10
C GLN A 34 5.87 -2.66 9.13
N TRP A 35 4.75 -3.24 8.69
CA TRP A 35 4.60 -4.71 8.59
C TRP A 35 5.69 -5.37 7.71
N GLN A 36 6.18 -4.65 6.70
CA GLN A 36 7.16 -5.16 5.75
C GLN A 36 8.61 -5.06 6.26
N SER A 37 8.82 -4.52 7.46
CA SER A 37 10.11 -4.52 8.15
C SER A 37 10.61 -5.94 8.36
N ARG A 38 11.94 -6.13 8.27
CA ARG A 38 12.57 -7.45 8.51
C ARG A 38 12.19 -8.03 9.88
N GLY A 39 12.07 -7.17 10.90
CA GLY A 39 11.77 -7.56 12.27
C GLY A 39 10.37 -8.13 12.47
N HIS A 40 9.43 -7.81 11.58
CA HIS A 40 8.01 -8.18 11.71
C HIS A 40 7.58 -9.28 10.74
N ARG A 41 8.54 -9.96 10.09
CA ARG A 41 8.23 -10.89 9.00
C ARG A 41 7.30 -12.02 9.42
N VAL A 42 7.49 -12.57 10.62
CA VAL A 42 6.69 -13.70 11.11
C VAL A 42 5.25 -13.26 11.40
N GLU A 43 5.10 -12.13 12.10
CA GLU A 43 3.83 -11.53 12.46
C GLU A 43 3.07 -11.07 11.22
N TRP A 44 3.75 -10.47 10.25
CA TRP A 44 3.17 -10.04 9.01
C TRP A 44 2.64 -11.22 8.18
N VAL A 45 3.44 -12.29 8.03
CA VAL A 45 2.99 -13.52 7.35
C VAL A 45 1.79 -14.13 8.07
N ARG A 46 1.80 -14.15 9.41
CA ARG A 46 0.66 -14.63 10.20
C ARG A 46 -0.59 -13.78 9.95
N MET A 47 -0.47 -12.45 9.97
CA MET A 47 -1.57 -11.53 9.72
C MET A 47 -2.15 -11.73 8.32
N LEU A 48 -1.30 -11.84 7.28
CA LEU A 48 -1.76 -12.10 5.91
C LEU A 48 -2.49 -13.42 5.76
N ARG A 49 -2.05 -14.49 6.47
CA ARG A 49 -2.77 -15.77 6.49
C ARG A 49 -4.15 -15.61 7.12
N LEU A 50 -4.25 -14.93 8.26
CA LEU A 50 -5.53 -14.69 8.93
C LEU A 50 -6.50 -13.93 8.02
N VAL A 51 -6.06 -12.85 7.37
CA VAL A 51 -6.91 -12.07 6.46
C VAL A 51 -7.31 -12.88 5.22
N ARG A 52 -6.39 -13.67 4.66
CA ARG A 52 -6.72 -14.60 3.56
C ARG A 52 -7.78 -15.62 4.00
N ASP A 53 -7.61 -16.21 5.16
CA ASP A 53 -8.49 -17.26 5.65
C ASP A 53 -9.87 -16.68 5.98
N MET A 54 -9.94 -15.44 6.48
CA MET A 54 -11.18 -14.68 6.60
C MET A 54 -11.85 -14.50 5.23
N ALA A 55 -11.14 -13.99 4.22
CA ALA A 55 -11.68 -13.77 2.88
C ALA A 55 -12.27 -15.05 2.26
N ARG A 56 -11.58 -16.18 2.44
CA ARG A 56 -12.01 -17.50 1.95
C ARG A 56 -13.20 -18.04 2.73
N ALA A 57 -13.24 -17.87 4.05
CA ALA A 57 -14.33 -18.36 4.88
C ALA A 57 -15.69 -17.71 4.56
N VAL A 58 -15.67 -16.45 4.11
CA VAL A 58 -16.90 -15.72 3.72
C VAL A 58 -17.08 -15.61 2.20
N GLU A 59 -16.16 -16.16 1.41
CA GLU A 59 -16.13 -16.04 -0.06
C GLU A 59 -16.26 -14.60 -0.56
N GLN A 60 -15.58 -13.65 0.09
CA GLN A 60 -15.63 -12.23 -0.25
C GLN A 60 -14.25 -11.59 -0.35
N ASN A 61 -14.15 -10.61 -1.25
CA ASN A 61 -12.99 -9.73 -1.33
C ASN A 61 -12.88 -8.87 -0.08
N ILE A 62 -11.64 -8.65 0.38
CA ILE A 62 -11.37 -7.77 1.52
C ILE A 62 -10.68 -6.52 1.03
N THR A 63 -11.19 -5.34 1.42
CA THR A 63 -10.50 -4.07 1.23
C THR A 63 -9.94 -3.58 2.57
N VAL A 64 -8.63 -3.39 2.62
CA VAL A 64 -7.91 -2.79 3.73
C VAL A 64 -7.65 -1.32 3.41
N VAL A 65 -8.11 -0.45 4.30
CA VAL A 65 -7.87 1.00 4.21
C VAL A 65 -6.83 1.39 5.25
N SER A 66 -5.78 2.05 4.78
CA SER A 66 -4.71 2.56 5.63
C SER A 66 -4.38 4.02 5.36
N GLY A 67 -3.91 4.69 6.41
CA GLY A 67 -3.10 5.90 6.26
C GLY A 67 -1.64 5.51 6.02
N GLU A 68 -0.86 6.41 5.42
CA GLU A 68 0.60 6.29 5.34
C GLU A 68 1.26 7.67 5.30
N ILE A 69 2.55 7.70 5.63
CA ILE A 69 3.36 8.93 5.69
C ILE A 69 3.65 9.40 4.26
N HIS A 70 2.72 10.21 3.75
CA HIS A 70 2.87 11.12 2.62
C HIS A 70 2.78 10.55 1.19
N LEU A 71 2.48 9.26 1.02
CA LEU A 71 2.32 8.66 -0.32
C LEU A 71 0.95 8.00 -0.46
N ALA A 72 0.26 8.34 -1.55
CA ALA A 72 -0.88 7.56 -2.02
C ALA A 72 -0.37 6.31 -2.76
N THR A 73 -0.96 5.16 -2.49
CA THR A 73 -0.69 3.94 -3.24
C THR A 73 -1.86 2.96 -3.15
N ARG A 74 -1.82 1.93 -3.98
CA ARG A 74 -2.67 0.76 -3.82
C ARG A 74 -1.89 -0.51 -4.13
N ALA A 75 -2.32 -1.60 -3.50
CA ALA A 75 -1.79 -2.92 -3.80
C ALA A 75 -2.91 -3.96 -3.84
N VAL A 76 -2.64 -5.07 -4.51
CA VAL A 76 -3.55 -6.20 -4.63
C VAL A 76 -2.79 -7.47 -4.32
N MET A 77 -3.42 -8.36 -3.55
CA MET A 77 -2.96 -9.74 -3.34
C MET A 77 -4.07 -10.69 -3.77
N GLU A 78 -3.86 -11.39 -4.88
CA GLU A 78 -4.81 -12.37 -5.41
C GLU A 78 -4.79 -13.64 -4.54
N LEU A 79 -5.98 -14.14 -4.19
CA LEU A 79 -6.15 -15.33 -3.34
C LEU A 79 -6.52 -16.61 -4.13
N GLY A 80 -6.87 -16.45 -5.41
CA GLY A 80 -7.45 -17.48 -6.28
C GLY A 80 -8.98 -17.40 -6.32
N GLU A 81 -9.61 -18.06 -7.30
CA GLU A 81 -11.07 -18.21 -7.39
C GLU A 81 -11.85 -16.87 -7.45
N GLY A 82 -11.23 -15.82 -7.98
CA GLY A 82 -11.81 -14.48 -8.03
C GLY A 82 -11.73 -13.69 -6.72
N LEU A 83 -11.17 -14.29 -5.65
CA LEU A 83 -10.95 -13.63 -4.37
C LEU A 83 -9.63 -12.85 -4.36
N ARG A 84 -9.67 -11.66 -3.77
CA ARG A 84 -8.51 -10.78 -3.60
C ARG A 84 -8.57 -9.97 -2.31
N ILE A 85 -7.40 -9.48 -1.92
CA ILE A 85 -7.26 -8.44 -0.90
C ILE A 85 -6.76 -7.17 -1.60
N ASP A 86 -7.56 -6.11 -1.53
CA ASP A 86 -7.19 -4.77 -1.97
C ASP A 86 -6.65 -3.97 -0.78
N GLN A 87 -5.51 -3.33 -0.96
CA GLN A 87 -4.99 -2.33 -0.04
C GLN A 87 -5.12 -0.96 -0.68
N LEU A 88 -5.80 -0.05 0.01
CA LEU A 88 -5.93 1.35 -0.37
C LEU A 88 -5.22 2.21 0.66
N VAL A 89 -4.35 3.09 0.19
CA VAL A 89 -3.55 3.97 1.05
C VAL A 89 -3.78 5.43 0.65
N ALA A 90 -4.15 6.24 1.63
CA ALA A 90 -4.21 7.69 1.49
C ALA A 90 -3.06 8.34 2.28
N SER A 91 -2.53 9.44 1.76
CA SER A 91 -1.55 10.24 2.49
C SER A 91 -2.23 11.13 3.53
N GLY A 92 -1.49 11.59 4.55
CA GLY A 92 -1.95 12.70 5.38
C GLY A 92 -2.04 14.03 4.63
N ILE A 93 -3.14 14.77 4.82
CA ILE A 93 -3.37 16.12 4.23
C ILE A 93 -2.48 17.20 4.87
N ALA A 94 -2.01 16.97 6.11
CA ALA A 94 -1.38 18.00 6.93
C ALA A 94 0.11 18.24 6.62
N HIS A 95 0.80 17.27 6.01
CA HIS A 95 2.26 17.34 5.83
C HIS A 95 2.65 17.45 4.35
N ARG A 96 3.81 18.06 4.09
CA ARG A 96 4.36 18.17 2.73
C ARG A 96 4.65 16.79 2.17
N ALA A 97 4.21 16.55 0.94
CA ALA A 97 4.58 15.36 0.20
C ALA A 97 6.11 15.24 0.05
N PRO A 98 6.66 14.02 0.04
CA PRO A 98 8.08 13.79 -0.16
C PRO A 98 8.48 14.22 -1.57
N PRO A 99 9.78 14.44 -1.83
CA PRO A 99 10.25 14.76 -3.16
C PRO A 99 9.80 13.73 -4.20
N ARG A 100 9.37 14.17 -5.40
CA ARG A 100 8.92 13.27 -6.49
C ARG A 100 9.95 12.20 -6.87
N ALA A 101 11.24 12.49 -6.69
CA ALA A 101 12.33 11.51 -6.90
C ALA A 101 12.22 10.31 -5.96
N TRP A 102 11.83 10.53 -4.70
CA TRP A 102 11.62 9.47 -3.71
C TRP A 102 10.46 8.55 -4.12
N ALA A 103 9.33 9.12 -4.57
CA ALA A 103 8.21 8.32 -5.07
C ALA A 103 8.58 7.47 -6.30
N ARG A 104 9.41 8.00 -7.21
CA ARG A 104 9.92 7.23 -8.35
C ARG A 104 10.82 6.08 -7.91
N PHE A 105 11.70 6.33 -6.95
CA PHE A 105 12.59 5.31 -6.39
C PHE A 105 11.82 4.18 -5.70
N LEU A 106 10.82 4.51 -4.88
CA LEU A 106 9.93 3.50 -4.31
C LEU A 106 9.13 2.76 -5.39
N GLY A 107 8.72 3.48 -6.44
CA GLY A 107 8.06 2.90 -7.61
C GLY A 107 8.92 1.88 -8.33
N SER A 108 10.23 2.10 -8.47
CA SER A 108 11.13 1.11 -9.08
C SER A 108 11.33 -0.11 -8.18
N LEU A 109 11.43 0.08 -6.86
CA LEU A 109 11.51 -1.04 -5.92
C LEU A 109 10.23 -1.89 -5.92
N ALA A 110 9.06 -1.26 -6.06
CA ALA A 110 7.78 -1.96 -6.13
C ALA A 110 7.66 -2.93 -7.31
N GLN A 111 8.43 -2.73 -8.39
CA GLN A 111 8.43 -3.62 -9.55
C GLN A 111 9.02 -5.00 -9.24
N LEU A 112 9.87 -5.10 -8.21
CA LEU A 112 10.43 -6.38 -7.77
C LEU A 112 9.36 -7.31 -7.19
N GLY A 113 8.20 -6.75 -6.79
CA GLY A 113 7.12 -7.48 -6.15
C GLY A 113 7.51 -8.04 -4.79
N GLU A 114 6.53 -8.55 -4.05
CA GLU A 114 6.82 -9.31 -2.84
C GLU A 114 5.83 -10.45 -2.65
N ALA A 115 6.32 -11.63 -2.25
CA ALA A 115 5.49 -12.80 -1.97
C ALA A 115 5.73 -13.29 -0.53
N PRO A 116 5.19 -12.61 0.50
CA PRO A 116 5.17 -13.12 1.88
C PRO A 116 4.50 -14.48 1.98
N LEU A 117 3.44 -14.67 1.21
CA LEU A 117 2.80 -15.94 0.96
C LEU A 117 3.18 -16.35 -0.46
N SER A 118 3.93 -17.45 -0.61
CA SER A 118 4.52 -17.86 -1.88
C SER A 118 3.50 -18.03 -3.03
N GLN A 119 2.26 -18.39 -2.69
CA GLN A 119 1.17 -18.57 -3.66
C GLN A 119 0.36 -17.29 -3.93
N ASN A 120 0.55 -16.23 -3.13
CA ASN A 120 -0.26 -15.01 -3.19
C ASN A 120 0.69 -13.79 -3.23
N PRO A 121 1.33 -13.52 -4.37
CA PRO A 121 2.23 -12.37 -4.50
C PRO A 121 1.44 -11.06 -4.40
N ILE A 122 2.05 -10.10 -3.72
CA ILE A 122 1.57 -8.72 -3.59
C ILE A 122 2.02 -7.94 -4.82
N ARG A 123 1.08 -7.22 -5.43
CA ARG A 123 1.33 -6.34 -6.57
C ARG A 123 0.90 -4.92 -6.25
N ILE A 124 1.85 -4.01 -6.22
CA ILE A 124 1.57 -2.58 -6.10
C ILE A 124 1.14 -2.08 -7.48
N ARG A 125 0.06 -1.30 -7.53
CA ARG A 125 -0.52 -0.78 -8.76
C ARG A 125 -0.58 0.74 -8.70
N PRO A 126 -0.49 1.42 -9.86
CA PRO A 126 -0.79 2.84 -9.90
C PRO A 126 -2.23 3.09 -9.47
N LEU A 127 -2.47 4.29 -8.92
CA LEU A 127 -3.83 4.79 -8.79
C LEU A 127 -4.46 4.95 -10.19
N PRO A 128 -5.80 4.86 -10.31
CA PRO A 128 -6.46 5.15 -11.58
C PRO A 128 -6.02 6.51 -12.13
N GLY A 129 -5.71 6.57 -13.43
CA GLY A 129 -5.24 7.81 -14.09
C GLY A 129 -3.80 8.22 -13.77
N GLN A 130 -3.07 7.46 -12.94
CA GLN A 130 -1.67 7.74 -12.61
C GLN A 130 -0.74 6.72 -13.27
N HIS A 131 0.50 7.12 -13.55
CA HIS A 131 1.50 6.23 -14.14
C HIS A 131 2.36 5.53 -13.07
N GLY A 132 2.63 6.19 -11.96
CA GLY A 132 3.47 5.68 -10.88
C GLY A 132 2.68 4.90 -9.83
N CYS A 133 3.31 3.87 -9.25
CA CYS A 133 2.75 3.11 -8.13
C CYS A 133 2.62 3.92 -6.83
N TYR A 134 3.35 5.04 -6.72
CA TYR A 134 3.27 5.97 -5.60
C TYR A 134 3.02 7.38 -6.10
N VAL A 135 2.09 8.06 -5.44
CA VAL A 135 1.78 9.46 -5.70
C VAL A 135 2.22 10.29 -4.50
N ALA A 136 3.23 11.14 -4.71
CA ALA A 136 3.71 12.11 -3.73
C ALA A 136 2.96 13.43 -3.88
N GLN A 137 1.69 13.42 -3.50
CA GLN A 137 0.83 14.59 -3.40
C GLN A 137 -0.02 14.45 -2.14
N ARG A 138 -0.38 15.56 -1.52
CA ARG A 138 -1.42 15.54 -0.49
C ARG A 138 -2.71 14.99 -1.09
N ASN A 139 -3.39 14.12 -0.36
CA ASN A 139 -4.60 13.51 -0.85
C ASN A 139 -5.52 13.02 0.27
N TYR A 140 -6.75 12.68 -0.11
CA TYR A 140 -7.64 11.86 0.67
C TYR A 140 -8.31 10.82 -0.22
N LEU A 141 -8.72 9.71 0.38
CA LEU A 141 -9.47 8.63 -0.27
C LEU A 141 -10.95 8.80 0.06
N VAL A 142 -11.79 8.77 -0.97
CA VAL A 142 -13.24 8.66 -0.84
C VAL A 142 -13.65 7.23 -1.17
N LEU A 143 -14.42 6.63 -0.28
CA LEU A 143 -15.13 5.38 -0.51
C LEU A 143 -16.62 5.69 -0.63
N GLU A 144 -17.20 5.32 -1.76
CA GLU A 144 -18.62 5.49 -2.03
C GLU A 144 -19.25 4.12 -2.26
N ARG A 145 -20.34 3.83 -1.54
CA ARG A 145 -21.17 2.66 -1.79
C ARG A 145 -22.43 3.08 -2.53
N ARG A 146 -22.65 2.52 -3.71
CA ARG A 146 -23.92 2.61 -4.44
C ARG A 146 -24.50 1.21 -4.61
N LEU A 147 -25.60 0.94 -3.91
CA LEU A 147 -26.18 -0.40 -3.83
C LEU A 147 -25.12 -1.42 -3.36
N ASP A 148 -24.81 -2.41 -4.21
CA ASP A 148 -23.84 -3.46 -3.93
C ASP A 148 -22.46 -3.17 -4.54
N THR A 149 -22.25 -1.97 -5.09
CA THR A 149 -20.97 -1.56 -5.68
C THR A 149 -20.26 -0.59 -4.76
N TRP A 150 -19.00 -0.91 -4.44
CA TRP A 150 -18.09 0.01 -3.79
C TRP A 150 -17.16 0.64 -4.83
N LEU A 151 -17.00 1.95 -4.74
CA LEU A 151 -16.09 2.74 -5.55
C LEU A 151 -15.08 3.43 -4.65
N ALA A 152 -13.83 3.49 -5.10
CA ALA A 152 -12.73 4.18 -4.46
C ALA A 152 -12.13 5.21 -5.42
N ASN A 153 -11.91 6.43 -4.97
CA ASN A 153 -11.17 7.45 -5.72
C ASN A 153 -10.37 8.34 -4.75
N TRP A 154 -9.26 8.86 -5.25
CA TRP A 154 -8.38 9.76 -4.50
C TRP A 154 -8.55 11.17 -5.06
N GLU A 155 -8.73 12.14 -4.18
CA GLU A 155 -8.53 13.54 -4.53
C GLU A 155 -7.05 13.88 -4.31
N LEU A 156 -6.32 14.12 -5.40
CA LEU A 156 -4.89 14.42 -5.37
C LEU A 156 -4.69 15.93 -5.53
N GLU A 157 -3.86 16.54 -4.69
CA GLU A 157 -3.67 18.00 -4.66
C GLU A 157 -3.34 18.64 -6.02
N ASP A 158 -2.40 18.08 -6.79
CA ASP A 158 -1.99 18.65 -8.08
C ASP A 158 -2.74 18.01 -9.25
N SER A 159 -3.13 16.74 -9.14
CA SER A 159 -3.69 15.94 -10.24
C SER A 159 -5.21 15.82 -10.22
N GLY A 160 -5.86 16.32 -9.17
CA GLY A 160 -7.30 16.26 -8.96
C GLY A 160 -7.82 14.85 -8.69
N LEU A 161 -9.13 14.69 -8.84
CA LEU A 161 -9.85 13.44 -8.63
C LEU A 161 -9.41 12.35 -9.61
N THR A 162 -8.97 11.20 -9.08
CA THR A 162 -8.70 10.01 -9.90
C THR A 162 -10.00 9.39 -10.41
N PRO A 163 -9.99 8.73 -11.59
CA PRO A 163 -11.09 7.87 -12.01
C PRO A 163 -11.49 6.84 -10.93
N PRO A 164 -12.77 6.43 -10.87
CA PRO A 164 -13.23 5.50 -9.84
C PRO A 164 -12.66 4.09 -10.05
N LEU A 165 -12.15 3.52 -8.97
CA LEU A 165 -11.78 2.12 -8.85
C LEU A 165 -12.97 1.33 -8.29
N ARG A 166 -13.41 0.29 -8.99
CA ARG A 166 -14.39 -0.67 -8.47
C ARG A 166 -13.71 -1.72 -7.59
N LEU A 167 -14.24 -1.90 -6.38
CA LEU A 167 -13.79 -2.89 -5.40
C LEU A 167 -14.55 -4.20 -5.54
#